data_AF-A0A976KYR9-F1
#
_entry.id   AF-A0A976KYR9-F1
#
_cell.length_a   1.000
_cell.length_b   1.000
_cell.length_c   1.000
_cell.angle_alpha   90.00
_cell.angle_beta   90.00
_cell.angle_gamma   90.00
#
_symmetry.space_group_name_H-M   'P 1'
#
loop_
_entity.id
_entity.type
_entity.pdbx_description
1 polymer ?
#
loop_
_entity_poly.entity_id
_entity_poly.type
_entity_poly.pdbx_seq_one_letter_code
_entity_poly.pdbx_strand_id
1 'polypeptide(L)'
;MDPRQQALTELETLLARGNAQGNAQGNAQGNKSRLDPHACQRLVELTTFAPGRVRHVASCLAGQRSAAGVDALLSMNATVPGVVEGVYQAFAHGVTRRQASGAACPAMIAIDFRTSRAKHFADIVHRATAAFGRDLERLRVGDRLHYRIAVFEGPGTLAGRAASRAQDLVWLQTRLAKLRGARLWVNGWRFDDVGPLRPAAHIHLLRAWLSWAARQVQTRSTAS
;
A
#
# COMPACT_ATOMS: atom_id res chain seq x y z
N MET A 1 12.21 38.52 3.35
CA MET A 1 11.63 37.76 2.23
C MET A 1 10.22 37.35 2.61
N ASP A 2 9.27 37.37 1.68
CA ASP A 2 7.90 36.89 1.88
C ASP A 2 7.92 35.36 2.18
N PRO A 3 7.39 34.90 3.33
CA PRO A 3 7.31 33.48 3.68
C PRO A 3 6.67 32.61 2.58
N ARG A 4 5.71 33.14 1.84
CA ARG A 4 5.06 32.44 0.74
C ARG A 4 6.01 32.23 -0.44
N GLN A 5 6.80 33.25 -0.76
CA GLN A 5 7.79 33.18 -1.85
C GLN A 5 8.88 32.14 -1.52
N GLN A 6 9.35 32.11 -0.27
CA GLN A 6 10.31 31.11 0.19
C GLN A 6 9.76 29.68 0.06
N ALA A 7 8.51 29.46 0.48
CA ALA A 7 7.85 28.16 0.36
C ALA A 7 7.69 27.71 -1.11
N LEU A 8 7.38 28.64 -2.02
CA LEU A 8 7.28 28.34 -3.46
C LEU A 8 8.63 27.96 -4.06
N THR A 9 9.70 28.69 -3.74
CA THR A 9 11.05 28.36 -4.20
C THR A 9 11.52 27.01 -3.68
N GLU A 10 11.25 26.71 -2.40
CA GLU A 10 11.56 25.40 -1.80
C GLU A 10 10.78 24.28 -2.51
N LEU A 11 9.49 24.48 -2.75
CA LEU A 11 8.63 23.54 -3.44
C LEU A 11 9.16 23.22 -4.85
N GLU A 12 9.47 24.26 -5.63
CA GLU A 12 10.00 24.10 -7.00
C GLU A 12 11.35 23.37 -7.00
N THR A 13 12.21 23.65 -6.01
CA THR A 13 13.49 22.97 -5.83
C THR A 13 13.29 21.47 -5.56
N LEU A 14 12.40 21.13 -4.64
CA LEU A 14 12.10 19.72 -4.30
C LEU A 14 11.42 18.99 -5.47
N LEU A 15 10.51 19.64 -6.18
CA LEU A 15 9.86 19.09 -7.37
C LEU A 15 10.86 18.84 -8.49
N ALA A 16 11.78 19.78 -8.75
CA ALA A 16 12.83 19.61 -9.74
C ALA A 16 13.73 18.41 -9.39
N ARG A 17 14.13 18.28 -8.12
CA ARG A 17 14.90 17.14 -7.61
C ARG A 17 14.16 15.81 -7.79
N GLY A 18 12.87 15.77 -7.48
CA GLY A 18 12.05 14.55 -7.63
C GLY A 18 11.79 14.18 -9.10
N ASN A 19 11.59 15.17 -9.98
CA ASN A 19 11.25 14.95 -11.40
C ASN A 19 12.45 14.63 -12.28
N ALA A 20 13.64 15.15 -11.98
CA ALA A 20 14.88 14.83 -12.71
C ALA A 20 15.21 13.32 -12.73
N GLN A 21 14.52 12.53 -11.90
CA GLN A 21 14.69 11.09 -11.74
C GLN A 21 13.81 10.25 -12.67
N GLY A 22 12.67 10.80 -13.11
CA GLY A 22 11.72 10.10 -13.99
C GLY A 22 12.28 9.84 -15.39
N ASN A 23 13.25 10.64 -15.83
CA ASN A 23 13.84 10.57 -17.17
C ASN A 23 15.14 9.72 -17.25
N ALA A 24 15.66 9.24 -16.10
CA ALA A 24 16.94 8.50 -16.03
C ALA A 24 16.76 6.97 -15.87
N GLN A 25 15.60 6.41 -16.24
CA GLN A 25 15.35 4.97 -16.18
C GLN A 25 15.97 4.23 -17.38
N GLY A 26 17.28 4.06 -17.31
CA GLY A 26 18.06 3.30 -18.30
C GLY A 26 19.50 3.14 -17.85
N ASN A 27 19.73 2.61 -16.64
CA ASN A 27 20.87 1.75 -16.28
C ASN A 27 20.94 1.55 -14.76
N ALA A 28 21.07 0.27 -14.37
CA ALA A 28 21.44 -0.13 -13.03
C ALA A 28 22.85 0.39 -12.73
N GLN A 29 22.98 1.33 -11.77
CA GLN A 29 24.06 1.51 -10.79
C GLN A 29 24.12 3.01 -10.43
N GLY A 30 23.67 3.39 -9.23
CA GLY A 30 23.91 4.74 -8.72
C GLY A 30 22.80 5.28 -7.84
N ASN A 31 23.08 5.37 -6.56
CA ASN A 31 22.24 5.89 -5.50
C ASN A 31 22.04 7.42 -5.60
N LYS A 32 21.54 7.93 -6.75
CA LYS A 32 21.31 9.36 -7.01
C LYS A 32 19.81 9.67 -7.08
N SER A 33 19.26 10.48 -6.19
CA SER A 33 18.92 10.08 -4.82
C SER A 33 17.41 10.29 -4.67
N ARG A 34 16.61 9.22 -4.56
CA ARG A 34 15.16 9.35 -4.28
C ARG A 34 14.93 10.40 -3.18
N LEU A 35 13.83 11.14 -3.26
CA LEU A 35 13.47 12.02 -2.15
C LEU A 35 13.44 11.18 -0.86
N ASP A 36 14.20 11.65 0.14
CA ASP A 36 14.21 11.03 1.45
C ASP A 36 12.85 11.23 2.14
N PRO A 37 12.59 10.54 3.27
CA PRO A 37 11.30 10.67 3.97
C PRO A 37 10.94 12.10 4.35
N HIS A 38 11.92 12.91 4.76
CA HIS A 38 11.70 14.30 5.16
C HIS A 38 11.32 15.15 3.95
N ALA A 39 12.02 15.00 2.82
CA ALA A 39 11.73 15.71 1.59
C ALA A 39 10.35 15.36 1.01
N CYS A 40 9.95 14.08 1.05
CA CYS A 40 8.61 13.65 0.65
C CYS A 40 7.51 14.29 1.51
N GLN A 41 7.68 14.29 2.84
CA GLN A 41 6.72 14.91 3.74
C GLN A 41 6.68 16.43 3.56
N ARG A 42 7.84 17.06 3.38
CA ARG A 42 7.97 18.49 3.16
C ARG A 42 7.22 18.95 1.91
N LEU A 43 7.26 18.17 0.83
CA LEU A 43 6.45 18.46 -0.37
C LEU A 43 4.95 18.54 -0.06
N VAL A 44 4.43 17.69 0.82
CA VAL A 44 3.02 17.70 1.22
C VAL A 44 2.70 18.97 2.03
N GLU A 45 3.54 19.30 3.02
CA GLU A 45 3.38 20.50 3.84
C GLU A 45 3.33 21.78 3.01
N LEU A 46 4.24 21.89 2.02
CA LEU A 46 4.35 23.05 1.15
C LEU A 46 3.11 23.28 0.27
N THR A 47 2.26 22.27 0.09
CA THR A 47 1.00 22.45 -0.65
C THR A 47 0.02 23.40 0.03
N THR A 48 0.14 23.62 1.34
CA THR A 48 -0.68 24.59 2.08
C THR A 48 -0.43 26.03 1.61
N PHE A 49 0.79 26.33 1.16
CA PHE A 49 1.18 27.64 0.61
C PHE A 49 0.98 27.74 -0.91
N ALA A 50 0.74 26.61 -1.58
CA ALA A 50 0.63 26.50 -3.03
C ALA A 50 -0.45 25.48 -3.47
N PRO A 51 -1.75 25.73 -3.17
CA PRO A 51 -2.82 24.76 -3.44
C PRO A 51 -2.95 24.40 -4.94
N GLY A 52 -2.60 25.32 -5.85
CA GLY A 52 -2.56 25.05 -7.28
C GLY A 52 -1.51 24.03 -7.73
N ARG A 53 -0.59 23.62 -6.85
CA ARG A 53 0.49 22.66 -7.14
C ARG A 53 0.24 21.27 -6.57
N VAL A 54 -0.85 21.05 -5.82
CA VAL A 54 -1.12 19.79 -5.11
C VAL A 54 -1.09 18.57 -6.04
N ARG A 55 -1.66 18.68 -7.25
CA ARG A 55 -1.63 17.60 -8.26
C ARG A 55 -0.21 17.29 -8.73
N HIS A 56 0.63 18.30 -8.89
CA HIS A 56 2.01 18.12 -9.33
C HIS A 56 2.85 17.48 -8.23
N VAL A 57 2.60 17.83 -6.96
CA VAL A 57 3.18 17.14 -5.79
C VAL A 57 2.76 15.67 -5.76
N ALA A 58 1.47 15.36 -5.90
CA ALA A 58 0.99 13.98 -5.94
C ALA A 58 1.66 13.17 -7.08
N SER A 59 1.79 13.77 -8.27
CA SER A 59 2.49 13.15 -9.40
C SER A 59 3.98 12.90 -9.12
N CYS A 60 4.66 13.87 -8.50
CA CYS A 60 6.08 13.75 -8.13
C CYS A 60 6.29 12.61 -7.11
N LEU A 61 5.47 12.57 -6.06
CA LEU A 61 5.49 11.52 -5.03
C LEU A 61 5.16 10.14 -5.60
N ALA A 62 4.18 10.05 -6.51
CA ALA A 62 3.86 8.81 -7.23
C ALA A 62 5.05 8.29 -8.05
N GLY A 63 5.80 9.20 -8.68
CA GLY A 63 7.01 8.88 -9.42
C GLY A 63 8.14 8.29 -8.57
N GLN A 64 8.18 8.60 -7.27
CA GLN A 64 9.24 8.11 -6.37
C GLN A 64 9.24 6.58 -6.20
N ARG A 65 8.06 5.94 -6.30
CA ARG A 65 7.87 4.49 -6.09
C ARG A 65 8.68 3.98 -4.89
N SER A 66 8.54 4.68 -3.76
CA SER A 66 9.30 4.45 -2.53
C SER A 66 8.37 4.42 -1.32
N ALA A 67 8.82 3.81 -0.21
CA ALA A 67 8.05 3.78 1.03
C ALA A 67 7.68 5.19 1.51
N ALA A 68 8.65 6.12 1.48
CA ALA A 68 8.45 7.52 1.82
C ALA A 68 7.41 8.21 0.91
N GLY A 69 7.45 7.91 -0.39
CA GLY A 69 6.46 8.43 -1.34
C GLY A 69 5.05 7.93 -1.02
N VAL A 70 4.89 6.65 -0.66
CA VAL A 70 3.60 6.09 -0.25
C VAL A 70 3.12 6.72 1.06
N ASP A 71 3.98 6.83 2.08
CA ASP A 71 3.63 7.46 3.35
C ASP A 71 3.16 8.91 3.15
N ALA A 72 3.88 9.69 2.33
CA ALA A 72 3.51 11.06 1.99
C ALA A 72 2.19 11.11 1.22
N LEU A 73 1.99 10.27 0.19
CA LEU A 73 0.71 10.19 -0.54
C LEU A 73 -0.47 9.85 0.38
N LEU A 74 -0.29 8.94 1.34
CA LEU A 74 -1.33 8.57 2.29
C LEU A 74 -1.64 9.67 3.32
N SER A 75 -0.76 10.65 3.50
CA SER A 75 -1.03 11.85 4.30
C SER A 75 -1.80 12.94 3.54
N MET A 76 -1.89 12.83 2.20
CA MET A 76 -2.66 13.75 1.36
C MET A 76 -4.15 13.40 1.35
N ASN A 77 -5.00 14.37 0.97
CA ASN A 77 -6.41 14.09 0.72
C ASN A 77 -6.55 13.18 -0.52
N ALA A 78 -7.19 12.03 -0.34
CA ALA A 78 -7.39 11.04 -1.41
C ALA A 78 -8.27 11.52 -2.57
N THR A 79 -9.00 12.64 -2.44
CA THR A 79 -9.73 13.25 -3.58
C THR A 79 -8.80 13.99 -4.53
N VAL A 80 -7.55 14.23 -4.16
CA VAL A 80 -6.54 14.83 -5.05
C VAL A 80 -6.23 13.84 -6.19
N PRO A 81 -6.39 14.25 -7.46
CA PRO A 81 -6.03 13.40 -8.59
C PRO A 81 -4.57 12.95 -8.53
N GLY A 82 -4.32 11.65 -8.68
CA GLY A 82 -2.99 11.05 -8.65
C GLY A 82 -2.60 10.41 -7.32
N VAL A 83 -3.31 10.68 -6.22
CA VAL A 83 -2.99 10.07 -4.92
C VAL A 83 -3.28 8.57 -4.92
N VAL A 84 -4.50 8.17 -5.27
CA VAL A 84 -4.90 6.76 -5.29
C VAL A 84 -4.11 6.00 -6.35
N GLU A 85 -3.93 6.60 -7.53
CA GLU A 85 -3.15 6.04 -8.63
C GLU A 85 -1.68 5.87 -8.24
N GLY A 86 -1.10 6.82 -7.51
CA GLY A 86 0.28 6.74 -7.03
C GLY A 86 0.49 5.57 -6.07
N VAL A 87 -0.44 5.39 -5.11
CA VAL A 87 -0.39 4.23 -4.19
C VAL A 87 -0.59 2.92 -4.94
N TYR A 88 -1.55 2.86 -5.87
CA TYR A 88 -1.74 1.71 -6.74
C TYR A 88 -0.46 1.36 -7.51
N GLN A 89 0.17 2.35 -8.14
CA GLN A 89 1.39 2.16 -8.92
C GLN A 89 2.54 1.69 -8.03
N ALA A 90 2.68 2.22 -6.81
CA ALA A 90 3.68 1.75 -5.86
C ALA A 90 3.51 0.26 -5.55
N PHE A 91 2.29 -0.22 -5.30
CA PHE A 91 2.03 -1.64 -5.05
C PHE A 91 2.18 -2.51 -6.31
N ALA A 92 1.83 -1.99 -7.49
CA ALA A 92 2.12 -2.65 -8.77
C ALA A 92 3.64 -2.79 -9.06
N HIS A 93 4.48 -2.05 -8.34
CA HIS A 93 5.94 -2.15 -8.36
C HIS A 93 6.53 -2.85 -7.13
N GLY A 94 5.69 -3.39 -6.23
CA GLY A 94 6.17 -4.14 -5.07
C GLY A 94 6.78 -3.29 -3.97
N VAL A 95 6.47 -2.00 -3.90
CA VAL A 95 6.98 -1.12 -2.85
C VAL A 95 6.53 -1.64 -1.49
N THR A 96 7.48 -1.82 -0.56
CA THR A 96 7.20 -2.22 0.82
C THR A 96 7.53 -1.13 1.82
N ARG A 97 6.78 -1.09 2.92
CA ARG A 97 6.97 -0.11 3.98
C ARG A 97 8.30 -0.36 4.66
N ARG A 98 8.98 0.69 5.11
CA ARG A 98 10.16 0.52 5.99
C ARG A 98 9.73 0.45 7.45
N GLN A 99 10.34 -0.46 8.18
CA GLN A 99 10.23 -0.54 9.63
C GLN A 99 10.98 0.64 10.28
N ALA A 100 10.72 0.89 11.57
CA ALA A 100 11.44 1.91 12.33
C ALA A 100 12.97 1.67 12.35
N SER A 101 13.38 0.39 12.26
CA SER A 101 14.79 -0.02 12.11
C SER A 101 15.41 0.31 10.76
N GLY A 102 14.63 0.81 9.80
CA GLY A 102 15.05 1.05 8.42
C GLY A 102 14.96 -0.18 7.51
N ALA A 103 14.77 -1.38 8.05
CA ALA A 103 14.58 -2.61 7.28
C ALA A 103 13.29 -2.56 6.45
N ALA A 104 13.29 -3.21 5.29
CA ALA A 104 12.08 -3.36 4.49
C ALA A 104 11.13 -4.36 5.15
N CYS A 105 9.83 -4.04 5.19
CA CYS A 105 8.82 -5.02 5.53
C CYS A 105 8.79 -6.12 4.45
N PRO A 106 8.50 -7.37 4.84
CA PRO A 106 8.28 -8.43 3.88
C PRO A 106 7.13 -8.04 2.92
N ALA A 107 7.27 -8.39 1.65
CA ALA A 107 6.16 -8.28 0.72
C ALA A 107 5.00 -9.16 1.19
N MET A 108 3.83 -8.56 1.37
CA MET A 108 2.70 -9.26 1.96
C MET A 108 1.35 -8.65 1.58
N ILE A 109 0.32 -9.49 1.63
CA ILE A 109 -1.07 -9.04 1.67
C ILE A 109 -1.83 -9.81 2.74
N ALA A 110 -2.67 -9.13 3.50
CA ALA A 110 -3.55 -9.77 4.46
C ALA A 110 -4.90 -9.09 4.53
N ILE A 111 -5.92 -9.86 4.85
CA ILE A 111 -7.27 -9.36 5.10
C ILE A 111 -7.62 -9.78 6.52
N ASP A 112 -7.89 -8.80 7.38
CA ASP A 112 -8.41 -9.02 8.72
C ASP A 112 -9.87 -8.55 8.81
N PHE A 113 -10.67 -9.24 9.62
CA PHE A 113 -12.05 -8.83 9.87
C PHE A 113 -12.56 -9.43 11.17
N ARG A 114 -13.36 -8.65 11.91
CA ARG A 114 -14.00 -9.11 13.16
C ARG A 114 -15.37 -9.74 12.90
N THR A 115 -15.88 -10.45 13.90
CA THR A 115 -17.27 -10.89 13.93
C THR A 115 -18.25 -9.75 13.64
N SER A 116 -19.24 -10.02 12.81
CA SER A 116 -20.28 -9.06 12.42
C SER A 116 -21.67 -9.67 12.61
N ARG A 117 -22.67 -8.81 12.85
CA ARG A 117 -24.10 -9.20 12.91
C ARG A 117 -24.79 -9.16 11.54
N ALA A 118 -24.06 -8.83 10.47
CA ALA A 118 -24.64 -8.79 9.12
C ALA A 118 -25.13 -10.18 8.70
N LYS A 119 -26.31 -10.26 8.05
CA LYS A 119 -26.96 -11.52 7.65
C LYS A 119 -26.04 -12.46 6.87
N HIS A 120 -25.22 -11.92 5.98
CA HIS A 120 -24.30 -12.69 5.12
C HIS A 120 -22.95 -13.00 5.77
N PHE A 121 -22.73 -12.64 7.04
CA PHE A 121 -21.44 -12.86 7.70
C PHE A 121 -21.12 -14.35 7.86
N ALA A 122 -22.11 -15.17 8.22
CA ALA A 122 -21.94 -16.61 8.35
C ALA A 122 -21.46 -17.23 7.02
N ASP A 123 -22.04 -16.83 5.89
CA ASP A 123 -21.63 -17.28 4.55
C ASP A 123 -20.20 -16.88 4.22
N ILE A 124 -19.79 -15.66 4.61
CA ILE A 124 -18.41 -15.17 4.44
C ILE A 124 -17.43 -16.05 5.20
N VAL A 125 -17.71 -16.36 6.46
CA VAL A 125 -16.84 -17.21 7.29
C VAL A 125 -16.82 -18.65 6.78
N HIS A 126 -17.97 -19.20 6.37
CA HIS A 126 -18.06 -20.55 5.83
C HIS A 126 -17.21 -20.69 4.56
N ARG A 127 -17.37 -19.77 3.60
CA ARG A 127 -16.58 -19.80 2.36
C ARG A 127 -15.10 -19.51 2.58
N ALA A 128 -14.76 -18.59 3.49
CA ALA A 128 -13.37 -18.35 3.87
C ALA A 128 -12.75 -19.61 4.51
N THR A 129 -13.49 -20.32 5.36
CA THR A 129 -13.02 -21.56 5.97
C THR A 129 -12.80 -22.65 4.91
N ALA A 130 -13.71 -22.77 3.93
CA ALA A 130 -13.56 -23.72 2.84
C ALA A 130 -12.38 -23.39 1.91
N ALA A 131 -12.16 -22.11 1.60
CA ALA A 131 -11.10 -21.67 0.69
C ALA A 131 -9.70 -21.70 1.32
N PHE A 132 -9.57 -21.31 2.59
CA PHE A 132 -8.27 -21.11 3.24
C PHE A 132 -7.95 -22.17 4.30
N GLY A 133 -8.93 -22.94 4.77
CA GLY A 133 -8.72 -24.03 5.73
C GLY A 133 -7.90 -23.58 6.95
N ARG A 134 -6.72 -24.18 7.12
CA ARG A 134 -5.79 -23.90 8.22
C ARG A 134 -5.12 -22.53 8.13
N ASP A 135 -5.09 -21.92 6.95
CA ASP A 135 -4.51 -20.58 6.74
C ASP A 135 -5.47 -19.46 7.20
N LEU A 136 -6.75 -19.79 7.47
CA LEU A 136 -7.68 -18.85 8.10
C LEU A 136 -7.46 -18.85 9.61
N GLU A 137 -6.70 -17.87 10.07
CA GLU A 137 -6.45 -17.70 11.48
C GLU A 137 -7.68 -17.17 12.22
N ARG A 138 -7.84 -17.62 13.46
CA ARG A 138 -8.89 -17.19 14.39
C ARG A 138 -8.22 -16.62 15.62
N LEU A 139 -8.24 -15.29 15.73
CA LEU A 139 -7.52 -14.53 16.75
C LEU A 139 -8.52 -13.94 17.73
N ARG A 140 -8.35 -14.20 19.03
CA ARG A 140 -9.11 -13.50 20.06
C ARG A 140 -8.34 -12.24 20.48
N VAL A 141 -8.91 -11.08 20.21
CA VAL A 141 -8.33 -9.77 20.54
C VAL A 141 -9.28 -9.07 21.50
N GLY A 142 -8.93 -9.08 22.78
CA GLY A 142 -9.85 -8.68 23.85
C GLY A 142 -11.08 -9.59 23.88
N ASP A 143 -12.27 -8.99 23.84
CA ASP A 143 -13.57 -9.68 23.85
C ASP A 143 -14.02 -10.17 22.46
N ARG A 144 -13.31 -9.79 21.38
CA ARG A 144 -13.73 -10.04 20.00
C ARG A 144 -12.93 -11.13 19.31
N LEU A 145 -13.65 -11.92 18.51
CA LEU A 145 -13.05 -12.87 17.59
C LEU A 145 -12.78 -12.17 16.24
N HIS A 146 -11.54 -12.29 15.79
CA HIS A 146 -11.04 -11.82 14.52
C HIS A 146 -10.65 -13.00 13.64
N TYR A 147 -10.83 -12.82 12.35
CA TYR A 147 -10.39 -13.73 11.31
C TYR A 147 -9.30 -13.04 10.51
N ARG A 148 -8.23 -13.76 10.17
CA ARG A 148 -7.13 -13.24 9.36
C ARG A 148 -6.72 -14.27 8.32
N ILE A 149 -6.56 -13.81 7.09
CA ILE A 149 -5.86 -14.54 6.03
C ILE A 149 -4.70 -13.69 5.56
N ALA A 150 -3.54 -14.30 5.34
CA ALA A 150 -2.36 -13.59 4.88
C ALA A 150 -1.53 -14.40 3.89
N VAL A 151 -0.88 -13.69 2.98
CA VAL A 151 0.11 -14.20 2.02
C VAL A 151 1.36 -13.37 2.19
N PHE A 152 2.46 -14.01 2.54
CA PHE A 152 3.76 -13.36 2.73
C PHE A 152 4.78 -13.88 1.73
N GLU A 153 5.84 -13.11 1.51
CA GLU A 153 7.12 -13.66 1.10
C GLU A 153 7.61 -14.69 2.14
N GLY A 154 8.24 -15.75 1.67
CA GLY A 154 8.56 -16.94 2.47
C GLY A 154 8.97 -18.10 1.58
N PRO A 155 9.15 -19.31 2.13
CA PRO A 155 9.63 -20.48 1.41
C PRO A 155 8.79 -20.82 0.17
N GLY A 156 9.44 -21.11 -0.96
CA GLY A 156 8.80 -21.26 -2.27
C GLY A 156 8.68 -19.94 -3.04
N THR A 157 7.86 -19.90 -4.09
CA THR A 157 7.65 -18.69 -4.90
C THR A 157 6.48 -17.86 -4.39
N LEU A 158 6.64 -16.53 -4.35
CA LEU A 158 5.54 -15.62 -4.01
C LEU A 158 4.45 -15.68 -5.08
N ALA A 159 4.83 -15.83 -6.35
CA ALA A 159 3.90 -16.01 -7.47
C ALA A 159 2.94 -17.19 -7.25
N GLY A 160 3.46 -18.38 -6.91
CA GLY A 160 2.63 -19.57 -6.70
C GLY A 160 1.67 -19.40 -5.52
N ARG A 161 2.16 -18.86 -4.39
CA ARG A 161 1.32 -18.59 -3.21
C ARG A 161 0.23 -17.57 -3.50
N ALA A 162 0.55 -16.47 -4.19
CA ALA A 162 -0.43 -15.46 -4.57
C ALA A 162 -1.47 -16.02 -5.55
N ALA A 163 -1.03 -16.76 -6.58
CA ALA A 163 -1.91 -17.35 -7.60
C ALA A 163 -2.94 -18.30 -6.98
N SER A 164 -2.51 -19.19 -6.09
CA SER A 164 -3.40 -20.17 -5.43
C SER A 164 -4.55 -19.55 -4.61
N ARG A 165 -4.41 -18.27 -4.21
CA ARG A 165 -5.35 -17.58 -3.32
C ARG A 165 -6.01 -16.36 -3.97
N ALA A 166 -5.62 -15.99 -5.20
CA ALA A 166 -5.99 -14.72 -5.81
C ALA A 166 -7.51 -14.53 -5.93
N GLN A 167 -8.21 -15.54 -6.45
CA GLN A 167 -9.66 -15.49 -6.66
C GLN A 167 -10.42 -15.34 -5.34
N ASP A 168 -10.04 -16.12 -4.32
CA ASP A 168 -10.70 -16.09 -3.01
C ASP A 168 -10.40 -14.81 -2.22
N LEU A 169 -9.18 -14.27 -2.32
CA LEU A 169 -8.83 -12.97 -1.73
C LEU A 169 -9.66 -11.83 -2.36
N VAL A 170 -9.80 -11.83 -3.69
CA VAL A 170 -10.61 -10.83 -4.43
C VAL A 170 -12.08 -10.93 -4.03
N TRP A 171 -12.62 -12.16 -3.97
CA TRP A 171 -13.99 -12.40 -3.53
C TRP A 171 -14.20 -11.92 -2.09
N LEU A 172 -13.31 -12.31 -1.18
CA LEU A 172 -13.39 -11.99 0.23
C LEU A 172 -13.34 -10.48 0.46
N GLN A 173 -12.38 -9.78 -0.15
CA GLN A 173 -12.26 -8.33 -0.01
C GLN A 173 -13.51 -7.61 -0.51
N THR A 174 -14.08 -8.05 -1.64
CA THR A 174 -15.30 -7.44 -2.20
C THR A 174 -16.50 -7.57 -1.25
N ARG A 175 -16.60 -8.69 -0.52
CA ARG A 175 -17.66 -8.92 0.47
C ARG A 175 -17.42 -8.15 1.76
N LEU A 176 -16.18 -8.14 2.24
CA LEU A 176 -15.80 -7.48 3.48
C LEU A 176 -15.77 -5.96 3.38
N ALA A 177 -15.54 -5.38 2.19
CA ALA A 177 -15.58 -3.93 1.99
C ALA A 177 -16.94 -3.30 2.33
N LYS A 178 -18.00 -4.11 2.43
CA LYS A 178 -19.35 -3.70 2.85
C LYS A 178 -19.58 -3.79 4.37
N LEU A 179 -18.62 -4.34 5.12
CA LEU A 179 -18.72 -4.57 6.55
C LEU A 179 -17.77 -3.64 7.31
N ARG A 180 -18.23 -3.13 8.45
CA ARG A 180 -17.40 -2.31 9.34
C ARG A 180 -16.32 -3.15 10.05
N GLY A 181 -15.12 -2.59 10.16
CA GLY A 181 -14.02 -3.21 10.88
C GLY A 181 -13.31 -4.35 10.14
N ALA A 182 -13.44 -4.42 8.82
CA ALA A 182 -12.52 -5.16 7.97
C ALA A 182 -11.31 -4.28 7.62
N ARG A 183 -10.13 -4.88 7.52
CA ARG A 183 -8.90 -4.17 7.15
C ARG A 183 -8.12 -4.97 6.12
N LEU A 184 -7.63 -4.25 5.11
CA LEU A 184 -6.67 -4.74 4.15
C LEU A 184 -5.27 -4.30 4.60
N TRP A 185 -4.32 -5.22 4.64
CA TRP A 185 -2.91 -4.93 4.82
C TRP A 185 -2.17 -5.21 3.53
N VAL A 186 -1.39 -4.25 3.05
CA VAL A 186 -0.53 -4.43 1.88
C VAL A 186 0.86 -3.94 2.23
N ASN A 187 1.84 -4.83 2.16
CA ASN A 187 3.27 -4.53 2.33
C ASN A 187 3.62 -3.68 3.58
N GLY A 188 2.88 -3.86 4.68
CA GLY A 188 3.08 -3.14 5.94
C GLY A 188 2.22 -1.89 6.14
N TRP A 189 1.43 -1.47 5.15
CA TRP A 189 0.38 -0.44 5.30
C TRP A 189 -0.96 -1.07 5.62
N ARG A 190 -1.72 -0.42 6.50
CA ARG A 190 -3.07 -0.81 6.91
C ARG A 190 -4.11 0.11 6.26
N PHE A 191 -5.13 -0.48 5.67
CA PHE A 191 -6.27 0.20 5.07
C PHE A 191 -7.55 -0.31 5.73
N ASP A 192 -8.26 0.57 6.42
CA ASP A 192 -9.52 0.29 7.10
C ASP A 192 -10.65 1.19 6.56
N ASP A 193 -11.82 1.15 7.18
CA ASP A 193 -13.00 1.91 6.75
C ASP A 193 -12.92 3.42 7.03
N VAL A 194 -12.02 3.84 7.92
CA VAL A 194 -11.81 5.24 8.33
C VAL A 194 -10.51 5.83 7.79
N GLY A 195 -9.68 5.03 7.13
CA GLY A 195 -8.40 5.43 6.57
C GLY A 195 -8.48 6.40 5.39
N PRO A 196 -7.33 6.91 4.94
CA PRO A 196 -7.26 7.92 3.87
C PRO A 196 -7.83 7.40 2.55
N LEU A 197 -7.66 6.09 2.27
CA LEU A 197 -8.22 5.45 1.10
C LEU A 197 -9.51 4.70 1.45
N ARG A 198 -10.61 5.09 0.79
CA ARG A 198 -11.93 4.49 1.01
C ARG A 198 -11.96 3.00 0.63
N PRO A 199 -12.84 2.18 1.24
CA PRO A 199 -12.96 0.73 0.94
C PRO A 199 -13.09 0.38 -0.54
N ALA A 200 -13.73 1.24 -1.33
CA ALA A 200 -13.86 1.06 -2.78
C ALA A 200 -12.49 0.99 -3.50
N ALA A 201 -11.46 1.68 -3.01
CA ALA A 201 -10.12 1.65 -3.59
C ALA A 201 -9.34 0.37 -3.25
N HIS A 202 -9.67 -0.29 -2.13
CA HIS A 202 -8.88 -1.41 -1.59
C HIS A 202 -8.79 -2.60 -2.54
N ILE A 203 -9.84 -2.86 -3.32
CA ILE A 203 -9.84 -3.94 -4.32
C ILE A 203 -8.78 -3.70 -5.42
N HIS A 204 -8.55 -2.43 -5.78
CA HIS A 204 -7.54 -2.07 -6.76
C HIS A 204 -6.13 -2.23 -6.18
N LEU A 205 -5.93 -1.89 -4.91
CA LEU A 205 -4.65 -2.11 -4.20
C LEU A 205 -4.31 -3.60 -4.11
N LEU A 206 -5.31 -4.43 -3.76
CA LEU A 206 -5.19 -5.88 -3.75
C LEU A 206 -4.80 -6.42 -5.13
N ARG A 207 -5.48 -5.98 -6.19
CA ARG A 207 -5.17 -6.42 -7.57
C ARG A 207 -3.79 -5.96 -8.02
N ALA A 208 -3.39 -4.72 -7.70
CA ALA A 208 -2.05 -4.21 -8.01
C ALA A 208 -0.97 -5.11 -7.42
N TRP A 209 -1.13 -5.46 -6.14
CA TRP A 209 -0.21 -6.34 -5.43
C TRP A 209 -0.21 -7.75 -6.03
N LEU A 210 -1.37 -8.34 -6.31
CA LEU A 210 -1.47 -9.68 -6.92
C LEU A 210 -0.78 -9.73 -8.31
N SER A 211 -0.99 -8.72 -9.15
CA SER A 211 -0.34 -8.60 -10.45
C SER A 211 1.18 -8.46 -10.35
N TRP A 212 1.67 -7.74 -9.34
CA TRP A 212 3.10 -7.69 -9.07
C TRP A 212 3.65 -9.02 -8.55
N ALA A 213 2.97 -9.64 -7.58
CA ALA A 213 3.35 -10.89 -6.95
C ALA A 213 3.42 -12.05 -7.96
N ALA A 214 2.53 -12.08 -8.95
CA ALA A 214 2.54 -13.06 -10.03
C ALA A 214 3.83 -13.07 -10.86
N ARG A 215 4.61 -11.97 -10.85
CA ARG A 215 5.91 -11.86 -11.53
C ARG A 215 7.10 -12.26 -10.63
N GLN A 216 6.87 -12.53 -9.35
CA GLN A 216 7.91 -12.89 -8.37
C GLN A 216 8.11 -14.41 -8.32
N VAL A 217 8.76 -14.94 -9.36
CA VAL A 217 9.01 -16.38 -9.53
C VAL A 217 10.26 -16.88 -8.80
N GLN A 218 10.99 -15.99 -8.13
CA GLN A 218 12.17 -16.37 -7.34
C GLN A 218 11.76 -17.25 -6.16
N THR A 219 12.34 -18.44 -6.09
CA THR A 219 12.18 -19.37 -4.98
C THR A 219 13.03 -18.89 -3.81
N ARG A 220 12.43 -18.68 -2.64
CA ARG A 220 13.19 -18.54 -1.40
C ARG A 220 13.26 -19.91 -0.72
N SER A 221 14.46 -20.34 -0.37
CA SER A 221 14.68 -21.51 0.49
C SER A 221 14.54 -21.11 1.96
N THR A 222 14.14 -22.04 2.82
CA THR A 222 14.34 -21.89 4.26
C THR A 222 15.85 -21.82 4.52
N ALA A 223 16.34 -20.74 5.12
CA ALA A 223 17.68 -20.78 5.72
C ALA A 223 17.61 -21.78 6.88
N SER A 224 18.43 -22.83 6.81
CA SER A 224 18.59 -23.85 7.85
C SER A 224 19.15 -23.25 9.13
#